data_AF-A0A6H1C7H6-F1
#
_entry.id   AF-A0A6H1C7H6-F1
#
_cell.length_a   1.000
_cell.length_b   1.000
_cell.length_c   1.000
_cell.angle_alpha   90.00
_cell.angle_beta   90.00
_cell.angle_gamma   90.00
#
_symmetry.space_group_name_H-M   'P 1'
#
loop_
_entity.id
_entity.type
_entity.pdbx_description
1 polymer ?
#
loop_
_entity_poly.entity_id
_entity_poly.type
_entity_poly.pdbx_seq_one_letter_code
_entity_poly.pdbx_strand_id
1 'polypeptide(L)'
;MSDVHALHLQVVPGRVYARRSDRTVTIPASAPGRVPTDDDAPLATLLGYVAATAGAPAGLDTVVVVHPTEWGERRREELHTAARQVARNAVLLTAAVAARRAAPVGDGERCAVAEVDGAGVTMAVLSAPDGGDVDRIARDPDLDEGLLDSPAGAERLDRLMRNVCGSVDPDVVLVTGIPGEPPGIPLCERIAERLGRGIRVIPVAASEVLAAVPEPPAVPSGDTEPLPQWLHTVPASRSTRPVRRIRWAVVAVVAVVAATAGWVWTAGQGADLPAVGAEVPVAGDSADESSATRQPMPRPPSVRHELGPVRLELPGDWRVRDPVPAGAERVELVPAGGRDRRIVLVHSLLREDMDLAGVGEVLARRADERSPVIRDLDPDTTFADRPVIAYVEAPDEFSLVRWFVVVESGMQVAVGCQFLVDEWAGIKNECEQAVHTVTVE
;
A
#
# COMPACT_ATOMS: atom_id res chain seq x y z
N MET A 1 25.78 -3.66 -7.57
CA MET A 1 24.62 -4.48 -7.98
C MET A 1 23.85 -4.71 -6.70
N SER A 2 22.87 -3.84 -6.41
CA SER A 2 22.10 -3.92 -5.17
C SER A 2 21.30 -5.22 -5.20
N ASP A 3 21.50 -6.08 -4.19
CA ASP A 3 20.76 -7.33 -4.06
C ASP A 3 19.29 -6.98 -3.81
N VAL A 4 18.45 -7.09 -4.84
CA VAL A 4 17.01 -6.90 -4.69
C VAL A 4 16.46 -8.01 -3.78
N HIS A 5 15.97 -7.62 -2.61
CA HIS A 5 15.36 -8.50 -1.60
C HIS A 5 13.83 -8.58 -1.79
N ALA A 6 13.38 -8.62 -3.05
CA ALA A 6 11.98 -8.73 -3.41
C ALA A 6 11.67 -10.08 -4.06
N LEU A 7 10.54 -10.68 -3.68
CA LEU A 7 10.00 -11.89 -4.29
C LEU A 7 8.61 -11.58 -4.83
N HIS A 8 8.38 -11.88 -6.10
CA HIS A 8 7.10 -11.65 -6.75
C HIS A 8 6.45 -13.00 -6.97
N LEU A 9 5.24 -13.20 -6.45
CA LEU A 9 4.50 -14.45 -6.52
C LEU A 9 3.19 -14.21 -7.26
N GLN A 10 2.75 -15.17 -8.06
CA GLN A 10 1.40 -15.20 -8.60
C GLN A 10 0.76 -16.54 -8.27
N VAL A 11 -0.33 -16.48 -7.52
CA VAL A 11 -1.13 -17.64 -7.14
C VAL A 11 -2.21 -17.85 -8.19
N VAL A 12 -2.17 -18.99 -8.85
CA VAL A 12 -3.20 -19.45 -9.79
C VAL A 12 -3.75 -20.78 -9.24
N PRO A 13 -5.05 -21.08 -9.35
CA PRO A 13 -5.55 -22.39 -8.94
C PRO A 13 -4.70 -23.55 -9.49
N GLY A 14 -4.11 -24.33 -8.57
CA GLY A 14 -3.23 -25.47 -8.90
C GLY A 14 -1.75 -25.15 -9.17
N ARG A 15 -1.33 -23.87 -9.25
CA ARG A 15 0.07 -23.48 -9.53
C ARG A 15 0.48 -22.17 -8.83
N VAL A 16 1.76 -22.05 -8.48
CA VAL A 16 2.34 -20.80 -8.02
C VAL A 16 3.52 -20.46 -8.93
N TYR A 17 3.49 -19.25 -9.50
CA TYR A 17 4.61 -18.67 -10.23
C TYR A 17 5.41 -17.79 -9.28
N ALA A 18 6.73 -17.90 -9.30
CA ALA A 18 7.60 -17.10 -8.44
C ALA A 18 8.72 -16.48 -9.27
N ARG A 19 8.90 -15.17 -9.16
CA ARG A 19 9.98 -14.42 -9.81
C ARG A 19 10.85 -13.75 -8.76
N ARG A 20 12.17 -13.97 -8.87
CA ARG A 20 13.19 -13.23 -8.13
C ARG A 20 14.26 -12.80 -9.13
N SER A 21 14.51 -11.50 -9.22
CA SER A 21 15.38 -10.93 -10.26
C SER A 21 14.93 -11.39 -11.66
N ASP A 22 15.84 -11.93 -12.48
CA ASP A 22 15.54 -12.43 -13.83
C ASP A 22 15.10 -13.91 -13.87
N ARG A 23 14.91 -14.54 -12.71
CA ARG A 23 14.55 -15.96 -12.63
C ARG A 23 13.09 -16.14 -12.23
N THR A 24 12.30 -16.73 -13.14
CA THR A 24 10.94 -17.19 -12.88
C THR A 24 10.93 -18.71 -12.71
N VAL A 25 10.24 -19.21 -11.68
CA VAL A 25 10.04 -20.63 -11.41
C VAL A 25 8.54 -20.91 -11.33
N THR A 26 8.09 -21.99 -11.97
CA THR A 26 6.72 -22.49 -11.87
C THR A 26 6.70 -23.67 -10.92
N ILE A 27 5.85 -23.61 -9.90
CA ILE A 27 5.74 -24.62 -8.85
C ILE A 27 4.31 -25.16 -8.85
N PRO A 28 4.10 -26.48 -8.97
CA PRO A 28 2.77 -27.04 -8.80
C PRO A 28 2.32 -26.82 -7.35
N ALA A 29 1.07 -26.39 -7.15
CA ALA A 29 0.53 -26.22 -5.79
C ALA A 29 0.46 -27.55 -4.99
N SER A 30 0.69 -28.69 -5.65
CA SER A 30 0.75 -30.04 -5.08
C SER A 30 2.17 -30.56 -4.75
N ALA A 31 3.23 -29.77 -4.97
CA ALA A 31 4.62 -30.09 -4.60
C ALA A 31 4.89 -29.87 -3.08
N PRO A 32 5.74 -30.67 -2.40
CA PRO A 32 5.26 -31.73 -1.50
C PRO A 32 5.71 -31.65 -0.03
N GLY A 33 5.03 -32.42 0.85
CA GLY A 33 5.72 -33.30 1.81
C GLY A 33 5.48 -33.08 3.32
N ARG A 34 4.55 -33.86 3.87
CA ARG A 34 4.27 -34.11 5.32
C ARG A 34 3.55 -32.99 6.07
N VAL A 35 2.23 -33.10 6.01
CA VAL A 35 1.22 -32.49 6.89
C VAL A 35 1.68 -32.46 8.36
N PRO A 36 1.60 -31.29 9.02
CA PRO A 36 1.03 -31.19 10.35
C PRO A 36 -0.39 -30.67 10.22
N THR A 37 -1.32 -31.44 10.77
CA THR A 37 -2.72 -31.09 10.96
C THR A 37 -2.81 -29.96 11.98
N ASP A 38 -3.09 -28.74 11.52
CA ASP A 38 -3.98 -27.76 12.16
C ASP A 38 -4.23 -26.62 11.18
N ASP A 39 -5.44 -26.05 11.22
CA ASP A 39 -6.13 -25.33 10.14
C ASP A 39 -5.49 -24.02 9.62
N ASP A 40 -4.27 -23.66 10.02
CA ASP A 40 -3.53 -22.47 9.53
C ASP A 40 -2.23 -22.80 8.76
N ALA A 41 -1.83 -24.07 8.69
CA ALA A 41 -0.51 -24.50 8.20
C ALA A 41 -0.29 -24.72 6.66
N PRO A 42 -1.27 -24.68 5.73
CA PRO A 42 -0.99 -25.01 4.33
C PRO A 42 -0.36 -23.87 3.53
N LEU A 43 -0.80 -22.62 3.72
CA LEU A 43 -0.44 -21.51 2.82
C LEU A 43 0.94 -20.90 3.14
N ALA A 44 1.26 -20.68 4.42
CA ALA A 44 2.57 -20.19 4.83
C ALA A 44 3.69 -21.20 4.48
N THR A 45 3.41 -22.49 4.66
CA THR A 45 4.34 -23.56 4.27
C THR A 45 4.55 -23.59 2.77
N LEU A 46 3.47 -23.45 1.98
CA LEU A 46 3.55 -23.36 0.52
C LEU A 46 4.37 -22.14 0.08
N LEU A 47 4.08 -20.94 0.62
CA LEU A 47 4.81 -19.72 0.29
C LEU A 47 6.28 -19.80 0.70
N GLY A 48 6.58 -20.39 1.87
CA GLY A 48 7.95 -20.66 2.31
C GLY A 48 8.69 -21.63 1.38
N TYR A 49 8.04 -22.71 0.94
CA TYR A 49 8.59 -23.65 -0.04
C TYR A 49 8.82 -22.97 -1.40
N VAL A 50 7.88 -22.15 -1.84
CA VAL A 50 7.96 -21.38 -3.09
C VAL A 50 9.14 -20.40 -3.03
N ALA A 51 9.27 -19.66 -1.93
CA ALA A 51 10.38 -18.73 -1.71
C ALA A 51 11.73 -19.45 -1.71
N ALA A 52 11.85 -20.58 -1.01
CA ALA A 52 13.06 -21.40 -0.99
C ALA A 52 13.42 -21.93 -2.39
N THR A 53 12.41 -22.39 -3.15
CA THR A 53 12.60 -22.90 -4.52
C THR A 53 13.01 -21.81 -5.50
N ALA A 54 12.49 -20.58 -5.31
CA ALA A 54 12.92 -19.38 -6.04
C ALA A 54 14.29 -18.85 -5.60
N GLY A 55 14.91 -19.46 -4.58
CA GLY A 55 16.21 -19.08 -4.04
C GLY A 55 16.17 -17.78 -3.24
N ALA A 56 15.05 -17.45 -2.59
CA ALA A 56 14.95 -16.30 -1.71
C ALA A 56 15.80 -16.50 -0.43
N PRO A 57 16.49 -15.46 0.07
CA PRO A 57 17.23 -15.53 1.32
C PRO A 57 16.30 -15.63 2.53
N ALA A 58 16.80 -16.17 3.65
CA ALA A 58 16.11 -16.11 4.93
C ALA A 58 16.12 -14.65 5.43
N GLY A 59 14.96 -13.99 5.44
CA GLY A 59 14.82 -12.58 5.82
C GLY A 59 14.49 -11.64 4.66
N LEU A 60 13.58 -12.05 3.76
CA LEU A 60 13.11 -11.24 2.64
C LEU A 60 12.49 -9.91 3.13
N ASP A 61 12.81 -8.79 2.48
CA ASP A 61 12.24 -7.49 2.88
C ASP A 61 10.79 -7.34 2.42
N THR A 62 10.49 -7.68 1.17
CA THR A 62 9.13 -7.51 0.64
C THR A 62 8.75 -8.65 -0.28
N VAL A 63 7.58 -9.23 -0.05
CA VAL A 63 6.93 -10.13 -1.01
C VAL A 63 5.74 -9.42 -1.63
N VAL A 64 5.64 -9.46 -2.96
CA VAL A 64 4.45 -9.02 -3.67
C VAL A 64 3.72 -10.27 -4.16
N VAL A 65 2.46 -10.44 -3.76
CA VAL A 65 1.67 -11.62 -4.13
C VAL A 65 0.49 -11.19 -4.98
N VAL A 66 0.53 -11.59 -6.25
CA VAL A 66 -0.58 -11.51 -7.18
C VAL A 66 -1.54 -12.65 -6.89
N HIS A 67 -2.79 -12.34 -6.55
CA HIS A 67 -3.82 -13.33 -6.23
C HIS A 67 -5.00 -13.23 -7.21
N PRO A 68 -5.83 -14.28 -7.32
CA PRO A 68 -7.02 -14.24 -8.15
C PRO A 68 -7.98 -13.13 -7.73
N THR A 69 -8.55 -12.43 -8.70
CA THR A 69 -9.31 -11.20 -8.43
C THR A 69 -10.61 -11.46 -7.68
N GLU A 70 -11.20 -12.64 -7.79
CA GLU A 70 -12.43 -13.02 -7.07
C GLU A 70 -12.23 -13.38 -5.60
N TRP A 71 -11.00 -13.35 -5.08
CA TRP A 71 -10.75 -13.71 -3.69
C TRP A 71 -11.36 -12.66 -2.74
N GLY A 72 -12.32 -13.11 -1.94
CA GLY A 72 -12.90 -12.33 -0.86
C GLY A 72 -11.91 -12.04 0.27
N GLU A 73 -12.27 -11.09 1.12
CA GLU A 73 -11.48 -10.54 2.23
C GLU A 73 -10.79 -11.61 3.08
N ARG A 74 -11.53 -12.58 3.62
CA ARG A 74 -10.96 -13.67 4.44
C ARG A 74 -9.78 -14.38 3.78
N ARG A 75 -9.88 -14.72 2.49
CA ARG A 75 -8.78 -15.41 1.77
C ARG A 75 -7.59 -14.48 1.56
N ARG A 76 -7.84 -13.19 1.35
CA ARG A 76 -6.78 -12.20 1.20
C ARG A 76 -6.06 -11.95 2.53
N GLU A 77 -6.78 -11.88 3.65
CA GLU A 77 -6.21 -11.79 5.00
C GLU A 77 -5.33 -13.01 5.34
N GLU A 78 -5.81 -14.22 5.05
CA GLU A 78 -5.05 -15.47 5.21
C GLU A 78 -3.77 -15.45 4.36
N LEU A 79 -3.88 -15.03 3.09
CA LEU A 79 -2.74 -14.90 2.18
C LEU A 79 -1.74 -13.84 2.66
N HIS A 80 -2.22 -12.69 3.10
CA HIS A 80 -1.40 -11.61 3.63
C HIS A 80 -0.64 -12.09 4.88
N THR A 81 -1.34 -12.72 5.82
CA THR A 81 -0.75 -13.30 7.04
C THR A 81 0.34 -14.32 6.70
N ALA A 82 0.06 -15.23 5.77
CA ALA A 82 1.03 -16.21 5.30
C ALA A 82 2.25 -15.56 4.61
N ALA A 83 2.04 -14.52 3.81
CA ALA A 83 3.09 -13.78 3.13
C ALA A 83 4.00 -13.01 4.12
N ARG A 84 3.42 -12.43 5.18
CA ARG A 84 4.12 -11.76 6.28
C ARG A 84 5.01 -12.69 7.12
N GLN A 85 4.71 -13.99 7.13
CA GLN A 85 5.60 -14.98 7.75
C GLN A 85 6.87 -15.25 6.92
N VAL A 86 6.82 -14.98 5.61
CA VAL A 86 7.94 -15.18 4.68
C VAL A 86 8.78 -13.92 4.50
N ALA A 87 8.16 -12.73 4.63
CA ALA A 87 8.81 -11.45 4.36
C ALA A 87 8.41 -10.33 5.34
N ARG A 88 9.28 -9.32 5.48
CA ARG A 88 9.06 -8.17 6.37
C ARG A 88 7.92 -7.26 5.97
N ASN A 89 7.54 -7.26 4.70
CA ASN A 89 6.41 -6.54 4.09
C ASN A 89 5.72 -7.49 3.11
N ALA A 90 4.39 -7.43 3.07
CA ALA A 90 3.59 -8.17 2.09
C ALA A 90 2.70 -7.17 1.37
N VAL A 91 2.72 -7.21 0.04
CA VAL A 91 1.85 -6.41 -0.81
C VAL A 91 0.98 -7.38 -1.59
N LEU A 92 -0.33 -7.25 -1.47
CA LEU A 92 -1.26 -8.02 -2.28
C LEU A 92 -1.67 -7.21 -3.52
N LEU A 93 -1.77 -7.90 -4.65
CA LEU A 93 -2.23 -7.32 -5.90
C LEU A 93 -3.21 -8.27 -6.57
N THR A 94 -4.31 -7.78 -7.13
CA THR A 94 -5.21 -8.63 -7.91
C THR A 94 -4.58 -8.96 -9.27
N ALA A 95 -4.87 -10.15 -9.80
CA ALA A 95 -4.36 -10.54 -11.11
C ALA A 95 -4.90 -9.62 -12.22
N ALA A 96 -6.11 -9.08 -12.08
CA ALA A 96 -6.67 -8.09 -13.01
C ALA A 96 -5.84 -6.81 -13.08
N VAL A 97 -5.49 -6.24 -11.92
CA VAL A 97 -4.64 -5.03 -11.86
C VAL A 97 -3.25 -5.32 -12.42
N ALA A 98 -2.67 -6.46 -12.04
CA ALA A 98 -1.34 -6.84 -12.49
C ALA A 98 -1.29 -7.08 -14.01
N ALA A 99 -2.32 -7.71 -14.59
CA ALA A 99 -2.44 -7.89 -16.04
C ALA A 99 -2.62 -6.57 -16.79
N ARG A 100 -3.41 -5.62 -16.26
CA ARG A 100 -3.56 -4.27 -16.83
C ARG A 100 -2.23 -3.52 -16.90
N ARG A 101 -1.37 -3.67 -15.89
CA ARG A 101 -0.04 -3.03 -15.86
C ARG A 101 0.93 -3.65 -16.86
N ALA A 102 0.81 -4.95 -17.13
CA ALA A 102 1.67 -5.66 -18.07
C ALA A 102 1.31 -5.38 -19.53
N ALA A 103 0.04 -5.10 -19.82
CA ALA A 103 -0.44 -5.00 -21.19
C ALA A 103 -0.34 -3.57 -21.78
N PRO A 104 -0.04 -3.42 -23.08
CA PRO A 104 -0.03 -2.14 -23.77
C PRO A 104 -1.45 -1.69 -24.13
N VAL A 105 -2.16 -1.13 -23.13
CA VAL A 105 -3.48 -0.50 -23.31
C VAL A 105 -3.32 1.02 -23.22
N GLY A 106 -3.83 1.72 -24.22
CA GLY A 106 -3.70 3.15 -24.38
C GLY A 106 -4.54 3.97 -23.40
N ASP A 107 -4.17 5.23 -23.24
CA ASP A 107 -4.83 6.16 -22.35
C ASP A 107 -6.31 6.35 -22.77
N GLY A 108 -7.23 6.06 -21.86
CA GLY A 108 -8.67 6.22 -22.08
C GLY A 108 -9.38 5.03 -22.73
N GLU A 109 -8.67 3.95 -23.07
CA GLU A 109 -9.32 2.71 -23.53
C GLU A 109 -10.02 1.98 -22.39
N ARG A 110 -11.24 1.49 -22.65
CA ARG A 110 -12.00 0.65 -21.72
C ARG A 110 -11.41 -0.75 -21.73
N CYS A 111 -10.86 -1.16 -20.60
CA CYS A 111 -10.20 -2.44 -20.43
C CYS A 111 -11.04 -3.36 -19.54
N ALA A 112 -11.30 -4.58 -20.02
CA ALA A 112 -11.76 -5.68 -19.19
C ALA A 112 -10.63 -6.72 -19.06
N VAL A 113 -10.61 -7.47 -17.96
CA VAL A 113 -9.65 -8.56 -17.73
C VAL A 113 -10.40 -9.86 -17.50
N ALA A 114 -10.07 -10.88 -18.28
CA ALA A 114 -10.55 -12.24 -18.14
C ALA A 114 -9.43 -13.12 -17.55
N GLU A 115 -9.60 -13.51 -16.29
CA GLU A 115 -8.80 -14.53 -15.63
C GLU A 115 -9.40 -15.90 -15.92
N VAL A 116 -8.68 -16.70 -16.70
CA VAL A 116 -9.05 -18.06 -17.05
C VAL A 116 -8.25 -18.99 -16.15
N ASP A 117 -8.93 -19.72 -15.27
CA ASP A 117 -8.30 -20.71 -14.40
C ASP A 117 -8.98 -22.09 -14.54
N GLY A 118 -8.38 -23.13 -13.97
CA GLY A 118 -8.95 -24.48 -14.00
C GLY A 118 -10.26 -24.64 -13.22
N ALA A 119 -10.75 -23.58 -12.58
CA ALA A 119 -11.98 -23.50 -11.81
C ALA A 119 -12.99 -22.49 -12.39
N GLY A 120 -12.76 -21.98 -13.61
CA GLY A 120 -13.68 -21.11 -14.34
C GLY A 120 -13.04 -19.85 -14.93
N VAL A 121 -13.89 -18.92 -15.35
CA VAL A 121 -13.49 -17.59 -15.83
C VAL A 121 -14.01 -16.51 -14.91
N THR A 122 -13.11 -15.69 -14.37
CA THR A 122 -13.43 -14.43 -13.69
C THR A 122 -13.23 -13.29 -14.68
N MET A 123 -14.23 -12.43 -14.84
CA MET A 123 -14.16 -11.19 -15.62
C MET A 123 -14.18 -9.99 -14.67
N ALA A 124 -13.29 -9.02 -14.87
CA ALA A 124 -13.20 -7.81 -14.08
C ALA A 124 -13.05 -6.55 -14.96
N VAL A 125 -13.59 -5.43 -14.51
CA VAL A 125 -13.35 -4.08 -15.08
C VAL A 125 -12.71 -3.22 -14.01
N LEU A 126 -11.79 -2.35 -14.39
CA LEU A 126 -11.03 -1.49 -13.48
C LEU A 126 -11.56 -0.05 -13.51
N SER A 127 -11.61 0.61 -12.35
CA SER A 127 -12.20 1.95 -12.17
C SER A 127 -11.37 3.10 -12.75
N ALA A 128 -10.07 2.89 -12.97
CA ALA A 128 -9.14 3.92 -13.45
C ALA A 128 -8.35 3.46 -14.68
N PRO A 129 -7.98 4.37 -15.61
CA PRO A 129 -7.12 4.06 -16.76
C PRO A 129 -5.80 3.38 -16.35
N ASP A 130 -5.28 3.74 -15.18
CA ASP A 130 -4.03 3.24 -14.61
C ASP A 130 -4.21 1.94 -13.80
N GLY A 131 -5.44 1.42 -13.72
CA GLY A 131 -5.76 0.14 -13.09
C GLY A 131 -5.66 0.13 -11.55
N GLY A 132 -6.08 1.20 -10.88
CA GLY A 132 -5.98 1.31 -9.41
C GLY A 132 -6.77 0.24 -8.67
N ASP A 133 -8.07 0.14 -8.96
CA ASP A 133 -9.01 -0.75 -8.26
C ASP A 133 -9.97 -1.45 -9.22
N VAL A 134 -10.50 -2.60 -8.78
CA VAL A 134 -11.52 -3.37 -9.49
C VAL A 134 -12.88 -2.72 -9.24
N ASP A 135 -13.54 -2.26 -10.32
CA ASP A 135 -14.88 -1.66 -10.30
C ASP A 135 -15.96 -2.73 -10.13
N ARG A 136 -15.93 -3.70 -11.05
CA ARG A 136 -16.95 -4.74 -11.18
C ARG A 136 -16.30 -6.07 -11.50
N ILE A 137 -16.92 -7.13 -11.01
CA ILE A 137 -16.48 -8.51 -11.19
C ILE A 137 -17.68 -9.43 -11.46
N ALA A 138 -17.50 -10.40 -12.34
CA ALA A 138 -18.42 -11.52 -12.51
C ALA A 138 -17.62 -12.80 -12.76
N ARG A 139 -18.11 -13.93 -12.25
CA ARG A 139 -17.46 -15.24 -12.44
C ARG A 139 -18.43 -16.24 -13.05
N ASP A 140 -17.92 -17.04 -13.97
CA ASP A 140 -18.58 -18.23 -14.49
C ASP A 140 -17.72 -19.47 -14.13
N PRO A 141 -18.11 -20.25 -13.12
CA PRO A 141 -17.32 -21.39 -12.66
C PRO A 141 -17.37 -22.59 -13.61
N ASP A 142 -18.36 -22.67 -14.51
CA ASP A 142 -18.45 -23.78 -15.47
C ASP A 142 -17.88 -23.41 -16.84
N LEU A 143 -17.32 -22.21 -17.00
CA LEU A 143 -16.61 -21.81 -18.21
C LEU A 143 -15.13 -22.15 -18.04
N ASP A 144 -14.72 -23.34 -18.46
CA ASP A 144 -13.31 -23.75 -18.45
C ASP A 144 -12.59 -23.45 -19.79
N GLU A 145 -11.28 -23.70 -19.83
CA GLU A 145 -10.44 -23.52 -21.02
C GLU A 145 -10.97 -24.28 -22.25
N GLY A 146 -11.48 -25.50 -22.06
CA GLY A 146 -12.00 -26.33 -23.14
C GLY A 146 -13.30 -25.78 -23.71
N LEU A 147 -14.17 -25.22 -22.86
CA LEU A 147 -15.42 -24.61 -23.27
C LEU A 147 -15.25 -23.24 -23.90
N LEU A 148 -14.23 -22.46 -23.52
CA LEU A 148 -13.94 -21.16 -24.13
C LEU A 148 -13.74 -21.23 -25.65
N ASP A 149 -13.35 -22.39 -26.17
CA ASP A 149 -13.21 -22.62 -27.60
C ASP A 149 -14.51 -23.08 -28.32
N SER A 150 -15.62 -23.21 -27.59
CA SER A 150 -16.91 -23.64 -28.14
C SER A 150 -17.83 -22.44 -28.40
N PRO A 151 -18.81 -22.54 -29.33
CA PRO A 151 -19.84 -21.52 -29.51
C PRO A 151 -20.61 -21.22 -28.22
N ALA A 152 -20.92 -22.26 -27.43
CA ALA A 152 -21.59 -22.11 -26.14
C ALA A 152 -20.72 -21.35 -25.12
N GLY A 153 -19.41 -21.59 -25.09
CA GLY A 153 -18.49 -20.84 -24.24
C GLY A 153 -18.32 -19.39 -24.67
N ALA A 154 -18.35 -19.10 -25.98
CA ALA A 154 -18.33 -17.72 -26.48
C ALA A 154 -19.58 -16.95 -26.04
N GLU A 155 -20.77 -17.57 -26.07
CA GLU A 155 -22.00 -16.96 -25.55
C GLU A 155 -21.94 -16.70 -24.03
N ARG A 156 -21.33 -17.63 -23.26
CA ARG A 156 -21.12 -17.46 -21.81
C ARG A 156 -20.10 -16.35 -21.52
N LEU A 157 -19.00 -16.29 -22.26
CA LEU A 157 -17.99 -15.23 -22.15
C LEU A 157 -18.59 -13.86 -22.48
N ASP A 158 -19.39 -13.77 -23.54
CA ASP A 158 -20.09 -12.56 -23.94
C ASP A 158 -21.13 -12.12 -22.90
N ARG A 159 -21.81 -13.07 -22.25
CA ARG A 159 -22.69 -12.79 -21.11
C ARG A 159 -21.90 -12.26 -19.89
N LEU A 160 -20.78 -12.88 -19.55
CA LEU A 160 -19.89 -12.39 -18.49
C LEU A 160 -19.43 -10.96 -18.79
N MET A 161 -18.98 -10.71 -20.01
CA MET A 161 -18.53 -9.39 -20.44
C MET A 161 -19.65 -8.34 -20.29
N ARG A 162 -20.88 -8.64 -20.72
CA ARG A 162 -22.04 -7.75 -20.50
C ARG A 162 -22.36 -7.51 -19.03
N ASN A 163 -22.25 -8.54 -18.18
CA ASN A 163 -22.53 -8.40 -16.76
C ASN A 163 -21.57 -7.39 -16.10
N VAL A 164 -20.31 -7.37 -16.53
CA VAL A 164 -19.28 -6.51 -15.95
C VAL A 164 -19.20 -5.16 -16.66
N CYS A 165 -19.30 -5.09 -17.99
CA CYS A 165 -19.16 -3.85 -18.76
C CYS A 165 -20.49 -3.10 -18.93
N GLY A 166 -21.63 -3.77 -18.76
CA GLY A 166 -22.95 -3.20 -19.00
C GLY A 166 -23.29 -3.13 -20.50
N SER A 167 -23.84 -2.00 -20.94
CA SER A 167 -24.27 -1.78 -22.33
C SER A 167 -23.16 -1.33 -23.27
N VAL A 168 -21.97 -1.03 -22.75
CA VAL A 168 -20.84 -0.51 -23.52
C VAL A 168 -19.76 -1.57 -23.58
N ASP A 169 -19.38 -1.99 -24.79
CA ASP A 169 -18.31 -2.95 -24.98
C ASP A 169 -16.94 -2.36 -24.60
N PRO A 170 -16.03 -3.18 -24.05
CA PRO A 170 -14.65 -2.78 -23.82
C PRO A 170 -13.91 -2.61 -25.16
N ASP A 171 -12.92 -1.73 -25.19
CA ASP A 171 -12.04 -1.58 -26.34
C ASP A 171 -10.99 -2.71 -26.35
N VAL A 172 -10.61 -3.20 -25.16
CA VAL A 172 -9.61 -4.26 -24.95
C VAL A 172 -10.08 -5.27 -23.89
N VAL A 173 -9.86 -6.55 -24.16
CA VAL A 173 -9.96 -7.65 -23.18
C VAL A 173 -8.58 -8.27 -22.99
N LEU A 174 -8.05 -8.16 -21.78
CA LEU A 174 -6.81 -8.83 -21.38
C LEU A 174 -7.14 -10.23 -20.88
N VAL A 175 -6.39 -11.25 -21.30
CA VAL A 175 -6.63 -12.63 -20.88
C VAL A 175 -5.41 -13.17 -20.16
N THR A 176 -5.58 -13.60 -18.90
CA THR A 176 -4.50 -14.15 -18.07
C THR A 176 -4.93 -15.46 -17.38
N GLY A 177 -4.00 -16.16 -16.74
CA GLY A 177 -4.25 -17.46 -16.07
C GLY A 177 -4.19 -18.70 -16.98
N ILE A 178 -4.14 -18.50 -18.30
CA ILE A 178 -4.04 -19.62 -19.26
C ILE A 178 -2.69 -20.35 -19.10
N PRO A 179 -2.66 -21.70 -19.08
CA PRO A 179 -1.42 -22.48 -19.07
C PRO A 179 -0.51 -22.19 -20.26
N GLY A 180 0.79 -22.09 -20.00
CA GLY A 180 1.85 -22.09 -21.01
C GLY A 180 2.56 -20.75 -21.15
N GLU A 181 3.86 -20.82 -21.44
CA GLU A 181 4.62 -19.71 -22.02
C GLU A 181 5.04 -20.11 -23.45
N PRO A 182 4.74 -19.30 -24.47
CA PRO A 182 3.94 -18.07 -24.43
C PRO A 182 2.47 -18.33 -24.01
N PRO A 183 1.77 -17.30 -23.49
CA PRO A 183 0.38 -17.41 -23.06
C PRO A 183 -0.51 -17.87 -24.22
N GLY A 184 -1.69 -18.43 -23.95
CA GLY A 184 -2.56 -19.08 -24.95
C GLY A 184 -3.04 -18.21 -26.11
N ILE A 185 -2.12 -17.80 -26.99
CA ILE A 185 -2.33 -16.99 -28.20
C ILE A 185 -3.40 -17.61 -29.10
N PRO A 186 -3.36 -18.94 -29.39
CA PRO A 186 -4.40 -19.53 -30.23
C PRO A 186 -5.80 -19.39 -29.63
N LEU A 187 -5.94 -19.50 -28.30
CA LEU A 187 -7.22 -19.33 -27.63
C LEU A 187 -7.69 -17.87 -27.73
N CYS A 188 -6.80 -16.91 -27.52
CA CYS A 188 -7.11 -15.49 -27.61
C CYS A 188 -7.49 -15.04 -29.03
N GLU A 189 -6.82 -15.54 -30.06
CA GLU A 189 -7.19 -15.30 -31.46
C GLU A 189 -8.62 -15.78 -31.75
N ARG A 190 -8.96 -16.99 -31.28
CA ARG A 190 -10.32 -17.54 -31.46
C ARG A 190 -11.38 -16.81 -30.64
N ILE A 191 -11.04 -16.34 -29.44
CA ILE A 191 -11.92 -15.46 -28.66
C ILE A 191 -12.15 -14.15 -29.43
N ALA A 192 -11.10 -13.54 -29.97
CA ALA A 192 -11.20 -12.29 -30.74
C ALA A 192 -12.08 -12.44 -31.99
N GLU A 193 -11.88 -13.50 -32.76
CA GLU A 193 -12.69 -13.83 -33.94
C GLU A 193 -14.18 -13.95 -33.60
N ARG A 194 -14.50 -14.60 -32.47
CA ARG A 194 -15.89 -14.83 -32.04
C ARG A 194 -16.55 -13.61 -31.43
N LEU A 195 -15.80 -12.76 -30.72
CA LEU A 195 -16.33 -11.50 -30.20
C LEU A 195 -16.69 -10.53 -31.34
N GLY A 196 -15.91 -10.53 -32.43
CA GLY A 196 -16.29 -10.01 -33.75
C GLY A 196 -16.62 -8.51 -33.86
N ARG A 197 -16.46 -7.73 -32.78
CA ARG A 197 -16.95 -6.35 -32.66
C ARG A 197 -15.84 -5.29 -32.61
N GLY A 198 -14.63 -5.64 -33.06
CA GLY A 198 -13.46 -4.75 -32.99
C GLY A 198 -12.78 -4.69 -31.61
N ILE A 199 -13.21 -5.55 -30.68
CA ILE A 199 -12.59 -5.70 -29.35
C ILE A 199 -11.21 -6.35 -29.53
N ARG A 200 -10.17 -5.72 -28.99
CA ARG A 200 -8.81 -6.29 -29.03
C ARG A 200 -8.64 -7.29 -27.88
N VAL A 201 -8.28 -8.52 -28.18
CA VAL A 201 -7.99 -9.54 -27.15
C VAL A 201 -6.48 -9.70 -27.04
N ILE A 202 -5.93 -9.48 -25.85
CA ILE A 202 -4.49 -9.50 -25.60
C ILE A 202 -4.18 -10.57 -24.55
N PRO A 203 -3.42 -11.63 -24.88
CA PRO A 203 -2.94 -12.56 -23.86
C PRO A 203 -1.89 -11.89 -22.98
N VAL A 204 -1.91 -12.18 -21.67
CA VAL A 204 -0.94 -11.70 -20.69
C VAL A 204 -0.39 -12.88 -19.88
N ALA A 205 0.89 -13.18 -20.06
CA ALA A 205 1.57 -14.29 -19.40
C ALA A 205 1.80 -14.04 -17.90
N ALA A 206 1.90 -15.12 -17.12
CA ALA A 206 2.27 -15.00 -15.70
C ALA A 206 3.65 -14.32 -15.51
N SER A 207 4.61 -14.57 -16.40
CA SER A 207 5.90 -13.87 -16.39
C SER A 207 5.78 -12.38 -16.68
N GLU A 208 4.90 -11.97 -17.60
CA GLU A 208 4.64 -10.56 -17.91
C GLU A 208 3.94 -9.87 -16.75
N VAL A 209 2.95 -10.53 -16.14
CA VAL A 209 2.30 -10.09 -14.90
C VAL A 209 3.35 -9.85 -13.81
N LEU A 210 4.20 -10.84 -13.52
CA LEU A 210 5.23 -10.74 -12.49
C LEU A 210 6.33 -9.73 -12.81
N ALA A 211 6.62 -9.49 -14.10
CA ALA A 211 7.57 -8.48 -14.56
C ALA A 211 7.02 -7.05 -14.43
N ALA A 212 5.71 -6.87 -14.63
CA ALA A 212 5.04 -5.59 -14.56
C ALA A 212 4.69 -5.15 -13.13
N VAL A 213 4.72 -6.08 -12.17
CA VAL A 213 4.68 -5.71 -10.75
C VAL A 213 5.97 -4.94 -10.42
N PRO A 214 5.87 -3.66 -10.02
CA PRO A 214 7.05 -2.87 -9.71
C PRO A 214 7.82 -3.54 -8.56
N GLU A 215 9.15 -3.61 -8.69
CA GLU A 215 9.98 -3.95 -7.55
C GLU A 215 9.71 -2.90 -6.46
N PRO A 216 9.41 -3.32 -5.21
CA PRO A 216 9.36 -2.39 -4.10
C PRO A 216 10.72 -1.69 -4.06
N PRO A 217 10.76 -0.35 -3.89
CA PRO A 217 12.01 0.38 -3.93
C PRO A 217 12.98 -0.26 -2.93
N ALA A 218 14.18 -0.60 -3.41
CA ALA A 218 15.23 -1.12 -2.54
C ALA A 218 15.44 -0.12 -1.41
N VAL A 219 15.21 -0.54 -0.17
CA VAL A 219 15.70 0.21 0.99
C VAL A 219 17.23 0.06 0.91
N PRO A 220 18.00 1.14 0.68
CA PRO A 220 19.43 1.01 0.49
C PRO A 220 20.05 0.42 1.75
N SER A 221 20.57 -0.80 1.64
CA SER A 221 21.51 -1.37 2.60
C SER A 221 22.73 -0.45 2.62
N GLY A 222 22.97 0.19 3.76
CA GLY A 222 23.95 1.26 3.90
C GLY A 222 25.33 0.88 3.38
N ASP A 223 25.86 1.71 2.50
CA ASP A 223 27.22 2.26 2.59
C ASP A 223 27.38 3.33 1.50
N THR A 224 27.37 4.59 1.93
CA THR A 224 27.51 5.82 1.12
C THR A 224 26.30 6.19 0.26
N GLU A 225 25.28 6.79 0.89
CA GLU A 225 24.33 7.66 0.18
C GLU A 225 24.70 9.15 0.39
N PRO A 226 24.63 9.97 -0.68
CA PRO A 226 24.85 11.41 -0.58
C PRO A 226 23.71 12.07 0.21
N LEU A 227 24.04 13.16 0.91
CA LEU A 227 23.09 14.04 1.63
C LEU A 227 21.74 14.15 0.91
N PRO A 228 20.62 14.13 1.64
CA PRO A 228 19.32 14.18 1.02
C PRO A 228 19.14 15.52 0.29
N GLN A 229 18.80 15.43 -1.00
CA GLN A 229 18.86 16.52 -1.98
C GLN A 229 17.87 17.68 -1.73
N TRP A 230 17.09 17.64 -0.64
CA TRP A 230 16.17 18.72 -0.26
C TRP A 230 16.88 19.96 0.31
N LEU A 231 18.22 19.94 0.41
CA LEU A 231 19.06 21.04 0.89
C LEU A 231 19.79 21.87 -0.21
N HIS A 232 19.52 21.67 -1.51
CA HIS A 232 20.08 22.55 -2.55
C HIS A 232 19.07 23.58 -3.07
N THR A 233 19.27 24.84 -2.70
CA THR A 233 18.65 25.99 -3.37
C THR A 233 19.36 26.24 -4.71
N VAL A 234 18.67 26.01 -5.83
CA VAL A 234 19.16 26.41 -7.17
C VAL A 234 18.75 27.86 -7.44
N PRO A 235 19.66 28.76 -7.89
CA PRO A 235 19.28 30.10 -8.32
C PRO A 235 18.44 30.04 -9.60
N ALA A 236 17.34 30.78 -9.65
CA ALA A 236 16.47 30.86 -10.81
C ALA A 236 17.23 31.40 -12.05
N SER A 237 17.33 30.59 -13.10
CA SER A 237 17.77 31.02 -14.43
C SER A 237 16.57 31.10 -15.36
N ARG A 238 16.52 32.21 -16.13
CA ARG A 238 15.38 32.63 -16.94
C ARG A 238 15.11 31.67 -18.10
N SER A 239 13.81 31.54 -18.40
CA SER A 239 13.27 30.71 -19.47
C SER A 239 13.72 31.12 -20.87
N THR A 240 14.09 30.12 -21.67
CA THR A 240 13.88 30.14 -23.13
C THR A 240 13.29 28.79 -23.56
N ARG A 241 12.02 28.79 -23.99
CA ARG A 241 11.40 27.69 -24.76
C ARG A 241 11.91 27.78 -26.21
N PRO A 242 12.11 26.67 -26.97
CA PRO A 242 10.95 26.02 -27.62
C PRO A 242 11.06 24.50 -28.00
N VAL A 243 9.90 23.98 -28.45
CA VAL A 243 9.55 22.77 -29.25
C VAL A 243 9.55 21.38 -28.59
N ARG A 244 8.34 20.81 -28.42
CA ARG A 244 7.98 19.61 -27.64
C ARG A 244 7.91 18.36 -28.51
N ARG A 245 8.86 17.43 -28.34
CA ARG A 245 8.68 15.99 -28.64
C ARG A 245 8.35 15.31 -27.31
N ILE A 246 7.13 14.78 -27.19
CA ILE A 246 6.62 14.26 -25.93
C ILE A 246 6.98 12.77 -25.83
N ARG A 247 8.09 12.51 -25.13
CA ARG A 247 8.44 11.21 -24.56
C ARG A 247 7.76 11.14 -23.20
N TRP A 248 6.78 10.27 -23.02
CA TRP A 248 6.15 10.03 -21.73
C TRP A 248 7.06 9.15 -20.89
N ALA A 249 7.61 9.73 -19.83
CA ALA A 249 8.42 9.04 -18.84
C ALA A 249 7.49 8.47 -17.76
N VAL A 250 7.63 7.17 -17.49
CA VAL A 250 7.07 6.51 -16.31
C VAL A 250 7.71 7.15 -15.08
N VAL A 251 6.90 7.80 -14.23
CA VAL A 251 7.36 8.44 -12.99
C VAL A 251 7.28 7.40 -11.88
N ALA A 252 8.44 6.87 -11.47
CA ALA A 252 8.60 6.31 -10.14
C ALA A 252 8.33 7.42 -9.11
N VAL A 253 7.57 7.14 -8.05
CA VAL A 253 7.36 8.09 -6.94
C VAL A 253 8.67 8.19 -6.14
N VAL A 254 9.61 8.97 -6.68
CA VAL A 254 10.72 9.62 -5.98
C VAL A 254 10.57 11.11 -6.25
N ALA A 255 10.67 11.89 -5.18
CA ALA A 255 10.39 13.31 -5.12
C ALA A 255 10.99 14.11 -6.29
N VAL A 256 10.13 14.75 -7.09
CA VAL A 256 10.50 15.87 -7.96
C VAL A 256 9.35 16.88 -7.97
N VAL A 257 9.57 18.04 -7.34
CA VAL A 257 8.83 19.28 -7.64
C VAL A 257 9.86 20.30 -8.12
N ALA A 258 9.75 20.71 -9.37
CA ALA A 258 10.44 21.86 -9.91
C ALA A 258 9.42 22.95 -10.29
N ALA A 259 9.50 24.05 -9.53
CA ALA A 259 9.44 25.43 -9.97
C ALA A 259 8.18 26.00 -10.68
N THR A 260 7.57 26.94 -9.95
CA THR A 260 7.26 28.34 -10.31
C THR A 260 5.84 28.74 -10.77
N ALA A 261 5.21 29.46 -9.84
CA ALA A 261 4.85 30.89 -9.89
C ALA A 261 3.52 31.33 -10.53
N GLY A 262 2.64 31.82 -9.66
CA GLY A 262 2.13 33.18 -9.76
C GLY A 262 0.62 33.30 -9.98
N TRP A 263 -0.13 33.66 -8.93
CA TRP A 263 -0.54 35.06 -8.70
C TRP A 263 -1.42 35.15 -7.45
N VAL A 264 -1.21 36.26 -6.73
CA VAL A 264 -1.96 36.76 -5.59
C VAL A 264 -3.46 36.85 -5.91
N TRP A 265 -4.34 36.53 -4.96
CA TRP A 265 -5.52 37.36 -4.65
C TRP A 265 -5.94 37.17 -3.19
N THR A 266 -5.98 38.29 -2.49
CA THR A 266 -6.46 38.49 -1.13
C THR A 266 -7.98 38.67 -1.10
N ALA A 267 -8.67 37.98 -0.20
CA ALA A 267 -9.92 38.40 0.46
C ALA A 267 -10.26 37.27 1.46
N GLY A 268 -10.43 37.47 2.76
CA GLY A 268 -10.98 38.62 3.47
C GLY A 268 -12.45 38.34 3.81
N GLN A 269 -12.77 38.35 5.10
CA GLN A 269 -14.09 38.17 5.77
C GLN A 269 -14.35 36.70 6.17
N GLY A 270 -14.43 36.32 7.44
CA GLY A 270 -14.89 37.06 8.62
C GLY A 270 -16.39 36.88 8.76
N ALA A 271 -16.81 35.87 9.51
CA ALA A 271 -18.18 35.75 10.04
C ALA A 271 -18.18 34.85 11.28
N ASP A 272 -18.17 35.50 12.44
CA ASP A 272 -18.65 34.95 13.70
C ASP A 272 -20.10 34.45 13.54
N LEU A 273 -20.41 33.29 14.13
CA LEU A 273 -21.76 32.99 14.60
C LEU A 273 -21.72 32.30 15.97
N PRO A 274 -22.69 32.60 16.85
CA PRO A 274 -22.54 32.49 18.29
C PRO A 274 -22.98 31.14 18.87
N ALA A 275 -22.41 30.85 20.05
CA ALA A 275 -22.84 29.82 20.96
C ALA A 275 -24.33 29.99 21.36
N VAL A 276 -25.08 28.91 21.29
CA VAL A 276 -26.38 28.76 21.95
C VAL A 276 -26.22 27.69 23.01
N GLY A 277 -26.17 28.14 24.26
CA GLY A 277 -26.29 27.29 25.44
C GLY A 277 -27.72 26.80 25.63
N ALA A 278 -27.83 25.58 26.15
CA ALA A 278 -29.03 25.09 26.78
C ALA A 278 -28.63 24.46 28.12
N GLU A 279 -28.65 25.27 29.18
CA GLU A 279 -28.77 24.81 30.55
C GLU A 279 -30.20 24.29 30.79
N VAL A 280 -30.32 23.14 31.45
CA VAL A 280 -31.53 22.76 32.19
C VAL A 280 -31.09 22.31 33.60
N PRO A 281 -31.79 22.71 34.68
CA PRO A 281 -31.26 22.67 36.04
C PRO A 281 -31.70 21.45 36.88
N VAL A 282 -30.78 21.05 37.77
CA VAL A 282 -30.93 20.65 39.19
C VAL A 282 -31.81 19.45 39.59
N ALA A 283 -31.14 18.43 40.16
CA ALA A 283 -31.30 17.92 41.54
C ALA A 283 -30.29 16.75 41.69
N GLY A 284 -29.30 16.74 42.58
CA GLY A 284 -29.43 16.98 44.00
C GLY A 284 -29.61 15.63 44.71
N ASP A 285 -28.59 14.77 44.66
CA ASP A 285 -28.48 13.66 45.60
C ASP A 285 -27.06 13.62 46.16
N SER A 286 -27.00 13.80 47.48
CA SER A 286 -25.79 13.77 48.28
C SER A 286 -25.56 12.33 48.70
N ALA A 287 -24.64 11.64 48.02
CA ALA A 287 -24.04 10.42 48.52
C ALA A 287 -22.54 10.64 48.68
N ASP A 288 -22.18 10.92 49.92
CA ASP A 288 -20.84 10.90 50.47
C ASP A 288 -20.36 9.43 50.40
N GLU A 289 -19.54 9.06 49.41
CA GLU A 289 -18.90 7.74 49.40
C GLU A 289 -17.52 7.78 48.73
N SER A 290 -16.52 7.95 49.61
CA SER A 290 -15.21 7.32 49.54
C SER A 290 -14.31 7.70 48.35
N SER A 291 -13.44 8.67 48.61
CA SER A 291 -12.13 8.80 47.93
C SER A 291 -11.34 7.48 48.04
N ALA A 292 -11.61 6.55 47.14
CA ALA A 292 -10.68 5.49 46.82
C ALA A 292 -9.57 6.14 45.98
N THR A 293 -8.44 6.43 46.61
CA THR A 293 -7.18 6.70 45.94
C THR A 293 -6.92 5.54 44.97
N ARG A 294 -7.25 5.75 43.69
CA ARG A 294 -6.98 4.79 42.62
C ARG A 294 -5.46 4.74 42.50
N GLN A 295 -4.85 3.76 43.19
CA GLN A 295 -3.42 3.50 43.07
C GLN A 295 -3.10 3.36 41.57
N PRO A 296 -2.12 4.10 41.04
CA PRO A 296 -1.73 3.94 39.65
C PRO A 296 -1.29 2.49 39.47
N MET A 297 -1.90 1.77 38.53
CA MET A 297 -1.35 0.49 38.09
C MET A 297 0.12 0.74 37.70
N PRO A 298 1.06 -0.16 38.04
CA PRO A 298 2.45 0.00 37.63
C PRO A 298 2.48 0.14 36.11
N ARG A 299 2.82 1.33 35.62
CA ARG A 299 3.07 1.56 34.20
C ARG A 299 4.18 0.58 33.82
N PRO A 300 4.04 -0.22 32.75
CA PRO A 300 5.13 -1.09 32.30
C PRO A 300 6.40 -0.23 32.15
N PRO A 301 7.58 -0.75 32.51
CA PRO A 301 8.80 0.04 32.48
C PRO A 301 8.99 0.59 31.07
N SER A 302 9.03 1.93 30.96
CA SER A 302 9.36 2.61 29.71
C SER A 302 10.87 2.60 29.53
N VAL A 303 11.30 2.39 28.29
CA VAL A 303 12.69 2.48 27.87
C VAL A 303 12.81 3.70 26.97
N ARG A 304 13.88 4.46 27.21
CA ARG A 304 14.23 5.64 26.42
C ARG A 304 14.97 5.20 25.16
N HIS A 305 14.52 5.71 24.02
CA HIS A 305 15.14 5.50 22.73
C HIS A 305 15.77 6.80 22.24
N GLU A 306 17.05 6.76 21.90
CA GLU A 306 17.80 7.87 21.30
C GLU A 306 17.97 7.61 19.81
N LEU A 307 17.33 8.44 19.00
CA LEU A 307 17.11 8.24 17.56
C LEU A 307 17.67 9.44 16.79
N GLY A 308 19.00 9.60 16.85
CA GLY A 308 19.68 10.79 16.33
C GLY A 308 19.40 12.02 17.19
N PRO A 309 18.90 13.13 16.64
CA PRO A 309 18.56 14.33 17.41
C PRO A 309 17.23 14.20 18.19
N VAL A 310 16.50 13.09 17.98
CA VAL A 310 15.19 12.87 18.58
C VAL A 310 15.28 11.81 19.68
N ARG A 311 14.58 12.06 20.79
CA ARG A 311 14.40 11.10 21.87
C ARG A 311 12.92 10.84 22.11
N LEU A 312 12.55 9.61 22.45
CA LEU A 312 11.20 9.25 22.91
C LEU A 312 11.25 8.09 23.91
N GLU A 313 10.13 7.80 24.56
CA GLU A 313 9.98 6.66 25.47
C GLU A 313 8.88 5.70 25.01
N LEU A 314 9.15 4.39 25.04
CA LEU A 314 8.19 3.33 24.71
C LEU A 314 8.25 2.21 25.75
N PRO A 315 7.25 1.31 25.81
CA PRO A 315 7.33 0.11 26.64
C PRO A 315 8.59 -0.73 26.32
N GLY A 316 9.18 -1.38 27.33
CA GLY A 316 10.50 -2.03 27.19
C GLY A 316 10.59 -3.22 26.24
N ASP A 317 9.48 -3.69 25.67
CA ASP A 317 9.45 -4.67 24.60
C ASP A 317 9.66 -4.06 23.20
N TRP A 318 9.65 -2.73 23.07
CA TRP A 318 9.92 -2.04 21.82
C TRP A 318 11.43 -1.93 21.55
N ARG A 319 11.79 -2.11 20.28
CA ARG A 319 13.18 -2.04 19.84
C ARG A 319 13.28 -1.40 18.46
N VAL A 320 14.39 -0.72 18.22
CA VAL A 320 14.75 -0.24 16.89
C VAL A 320 14.95 -1.45 15.98
N ARG A 321 14.33 -1.40 14.79
CA ARG A 321 14.45 -2.42 13.76
C ARG A 321 15.75 -2.21 13.00
N ASP A 322 16.66 -3.19 13.09
CA ASP A 322 18.02 -3.19 12.55
C ASP A 322 18.97 -2.11 13.15
N PRO A 323 20.30 -2.26 13.07
CA PRO A 323 21.22 -1.20 13.46
C PRO A 323 21.11 -0.04 12.46
N VAL A 324 20.57 1.08 12.93
CA VAL A 324 20.39 2.29 12.12
C VAL A 324 21.69 3.10 12.12
N PRO A 325 22.15 3.62 10.97
CA PRO A 325 23.30 4.53 10.92
C PRO A 325 23.09 5.74 11.84
N ALA A 326 24.15 6.21 12.49
CA ALA A 326 24.07 7.39 13.34
C ALA A 326 23.53 8.60 12.54
N GLY A 327 22.42 9.17 13.01
CA GLY A 327 21.78 10.34 12.39
C GLY A 327 20.77 10.05 11.28
N ALA A 328 20.28 8.81 11.12
CA ALA A 328 19.24 8.53 10.14
C ALA A 328 17.96 9.37 10.37
N GLU A 329 17.42 9.92 9.29
CA GLU A 329 16.19 10.75 9.30
C GLU A 329 14.92 9.94 9.51
N ARG A 330 14.97 8.63 9.24
CA ARG A 330 13.85 7.70 9.44
C ARG A 330 14.28 6.51 10.29
N VAL A 331 13.48 6.20 11.29
CA VAL A 331 13.69 5.07 12.20
C VAL A 331 12.40 4.29 12.35
N GLU A 332 12.49 2.96 12.39
CA GLU A 332 11.35 2.09 12.69
C GLU A 332 11.54 1.37 14.02
N LEU A 333 10.52 1.41 14.88
CA LEU A 333 10.44 0.70 16.14
C LEU A 333 9.36 -0.37 16.06
N VAL A 334 9.69 -1.56 16.55
CA VAL A 334 8.81 -2.74 16.52
C VAL A 334 8.70 -3.38 17.91
N PRO A 335 7.53 -3.91 18.30
CA PRO A 335 7.38 -4.64 19.56
C PRO A 335 8.05 -6.02 19.51
N ALA A 336 8.47 -6.52 20.66
CA ALA A 336 9.00 -7.88 20.80
C ALA A 336 7.89 -8.88 20.47
N GLY A 337 8.15 -9.76 19.51
CA GLY A 337 7.16 -10.72 19.00
C GLY A 337 6.62 -10.38 17.61
N GLY A 338 6.99 -9.23 17.02
CA GLY A 338 6.78 -8.98 15.59
C GLY A 338 5.31 -8.91 15.17
N ARG A 339 4.42 -8.50 16.08
CA ARG A 339 3.02 -8.18 15.74
C ARG A 339 3.00 -7.16 14.59
N ASP A 340 1.95 -7.15 13.78
CA ASP A 340 1.78 -6.26 12.60
C ASP A 340 1.54 -4.78 12.97
N ARG A 341 2.34 -4.29 13.92
CA ARG A 341 2.28 -2.97 14.53
C ARG A 341 3.69 -2.42 14.56
N ARG A 342 3.87 -1.19 14.09
CA ARG A 342 5.16 -0.50 14.14
C ARG A 342 4.96 0.98 14.37
N ILE A 343 5.96 1.61 14.98
CA ILE A 343 6.06 3.06 15.10
C ILE A 343 7.20 3.50 14.20
N VAL A 344 6.90 4.40 13.29
CA VAL A 344 7.84 4.99 12.35
C VAL A 344 8.09 6.41 12.79
N LEU A 345 9.34 6.78 12.99
CA LEU A 345 9.74 8.14 13.27
C LEU A 345 10.46 8.71 12.05
N VAL A 346 10.04 9.88 11.60
CA VAL A 346 10.71 10.65 10.56
C VAL A 346 11.01 12.04 11.10
N HIS A 347 12.22 12.55 10.95
CA HIS A 347 12.57 13.92 11.33
C HIS A 347 13.28 14.67 10.22
N SER A 348 13.11 15.99 10.20
CA SER A 348 13.74 16.89 9.21
C SER A 348 13.91 18.29 9.77
N LEU A 349 15.03 18.94 9.46
CA LEU A 349 15.23 20.36 9.77
C LEU A 349 14.29 21.24 8.96
N LEU A 350 13.70 22.22 9.63
CA LEU A 350 12.84 23.22 9.02
C LEU A 350 13.64 24.47 8.60
N ARG A 351 13.05 25.24 7.68
CA ARG A 351 13.57 26.56 7.31
C ARG A 351 13.36 27.55 8.46
N GLU A 352 14.23 28.55 8.53
CA GLU A 352 14.17 29.64 9.51
C GLU A 352 12.94 30.53 9.30
N ASP A 353 11.77 30.10 9.79
CA ASP A 353 10.45 30.78 9.77
C ASP A 353 9.28 29.78 9.77
N MET A 354 9.55 28.51 9.50
CA MET A 354 8.52 27.47 9.43
C MET A 354 8.11 27.02 10.84
N ASP A 355 6.87 27.30 11.20
CA ASP A 355 6.21 26.81 12.41
C ASP A 355 5.21 25.69 12.09
N LEU A 356 4.49 25.21 13.12
CA LEU A 356 3.50 24.13 12.96
C LEU A 356 2.41 24.52 11.95
N ALA A 357 1.92 25.76 11.96
CA ALA A 357 0.90 26.21 11.03
C ALA A 357 1.42 26.20 9.57
N GLY A 358 2.64 26.67 9.34
CA GLY A 358 3.29 26.61 8.03
C GLY A 358 3.50 25.17 7.54
N VAL A 359 3.86 24.24 8.42
CA VAL A 359 3.95 22.80 8.10
C VAL A 359 2.56 22.25 7.73
N GLY A 360 1.51 22.66 8.44
CA GLY A 360 0.12 22.30 8.16
C GLY A 360 -0.32 22.71 6.75
N GLU A 361 -0.03 23.93 6.32
CA GLU A 361 -0.35 24.40 4.96
C GLU A 361 0.39 23.61 3.87
N VAL A 362 1.64 23.22 4.13
CA VAL A 362 2.41 22.37 3.21
C VAL A 362 1.79 20.97 3.11
N LEU A 363 1.36 20.40 4.24
CA LEU A 363 0.70 19.09 4.26
C LEU A 363 -0.69 19.13 3.60
N ALA A 364 -1.47 20.19 3.79
CA ALA A 364 -2.78 20.35 3.15
C ALA A 364 -2.69 20.32 1.64
N ARG A 365 -1.78 21.12 1.07
CA ARG A 365 -1.53 21.11 -0.38
C ARG A 365 -1.09 19.74 -0.89
N ARG A 366 -0.28 19.00 -0.11
CA ARG A 366 0.12 17.64 -0.48
C ARG A 366 -1.04 16.64 -0.39
N ALA A 367 -1.92 16.78 0.59
CA ALA A 367 -3.10 15.93 0.73
C ALA A 367 -4.02 16.10 -0.49
N ASP A 368 -4.22 17.34 -0.94
CA ASP A 368 -4.98 17.65 -2.16
C ASP A 368 -4.33 17.03 -3.42
N GLU A 369 -3.01 17.12 -3.55
CA GLU A 369 -2.24 16.56 -4.67
C GLU A 369 -2.20 15.03 -4.70
N ARG A 370 -2.35 14.37 -3.53
CA ARG A 370 -2.15 12.93 -3.36
C ARG A 370 -3.37 12.19 -2.83
N SER A 371 -4.56 12.76 -2.97
CA SER A 371 -5.79 12.02 -2.74
C SER A 371 -5.85 10.79 -3.65
N PRO A 372 -6.13 9.56 -3.15
CA PRO A 372 -6.64 9.22 -1.81
C PRO A 372 -5.61 8.65 -0.81
N VAL A 373 -4.30 8.84 -1.04
CA VAL A 373 -3.23 8.25 -0.20
C VAL A 373 -3.14 8.90 1.17
N ILE A 374 -3.21 10.24 1.22
CA ILE A 374 -3.28 11.03 2.46
C ILE A 374 -4.73 11.40 2.71
N ARG A 375 -5.26 11.03 3.87
CA ARG A 375 -6.66 11.21 4.27
C ARG A 375 -6.75 11.86 5.64
N ASP A 376 -7.92 12.39 5.94
CA ASP A 376 -8.29 12.87 7.27
C ASP A 376 -7.24 13.81 7.89
N LEU A 377 -6.68 14.71 7.07
CA LEU A 377 -5.73 15.70 7.54
C LEU A 377 -6.44 16.69 8.47
N ASP A 378 -5.93 16.76 9.70
CA ASP A 378 -6.33 17.71 10.72
C ASP A 378 -5.10 18.55 11.11
N PRO A 379 -4.95 19.77 10.55
CA PRO A 379 -3.76 20.60 10.73
C PRO A 379 -3.67 21.29 12.10
N ASP A 380 -4.75 21.27 12.90
CA ASP A 380 -4.81 21.95 14.19
C ASP A 380 -5.56 21.06 15.21
N THR A 381 -4.87 20.01 15.63
CA THR A 381 -5.44 19.02 16.57
C THR A 381 -4.53 18.81 17.77
N THR A 382 -5.07 18.13 18.77
CA THR A 382 -4.31 17.75 19.97
C THR A 382 -4.32 16.24 20.13
N PHE A 383 -3.14 15.65 20.30
CA PHE A 383 -2.98 14.22 20.58
C PHE A 383 -1.92 14.03 21.66
N ALA A 384 -2.18 13.14 22.61
CA ALA A 384 -1.29 12.86 23.73
C ALA A 384 -0.84 14.12 24.52
N ASP A 385 -1.80 15.03 24.73
CA ASP A 385 -1.64 16.33 25.42
C ASP A 385 -0.68 17.30 24.70
N ARG A 386 -0.48 17.14 23.38
CA ARG A 386 0.36 18.03 22.57
C ARG A 386 -0.35 18.53 21.32
N PRO A 387 -0.11 19.79 20.91
CA PRO A 387 -0.54 20.27 19.60
C PRO A 387 0.22 19.53 18.51
N VAL A 388 -0.51 18.97 17.55
CA VAL A 388 0.03 18.18 16.43
C VAL A 388 -0.76 18.46 15.16
N ILE A 389 -0.16 18.13 14.02
CA ILE A 389 -0.92 17.87 12.79
C ILE A 389 -1.13 16.36 12.69
N ALA A 390 -2.38 15.91 12.49
CA ALA A 390 -2.70 14.50 12.32
C ALA A 390 -3.16 14.20 10.89
N TYR A 391 -2.82 13.03 10.37
CA TYR A 391 -3.41 12.51 9.13
C TYR A 391 -3.31 10.98 9.08
N VAL A 392 -4.07 10.38 8.17
CA VAL A 392 -4.04 8.93 7.91
C VAL A 392 -3.42 8.67 6.54
N GLU A 393 -2.51 7.70 6.49
CA GLU A 393 -2.02 7.12 5.26
C GLU A 393 -2.42 5.64 5.22
N ALA A 394 -2.80 5.12 4.06
CA ALA A 394 -3.02 3.68 3.87
C ALA A 394 -1.99 3.14 2.88
N PRO A 395 -0.92 2.50 3.40
CA PRO A 395 0.10 1.89 2.55
C PRO A 395 -0.47 0.77 1.67
N ASP A 396 -1.47 0.06 2.18
CA ASP A 396 -2.19 -1.01 1.53
C ASP A 396 -3.63 -1.08 2.09
N GLU A 397 -4.42 -2.05 1.63
CA GLU A 397 -5.82 -2.21 2.04
C GLU A 397 -6.01 -2.83 3.44
N PHE A 398 -4.96 -3.41 4.04
CA PHE A 398 -5.01 -4.08 5.34
C PHE A 398 -4.39 -3.27 6.45
N SER A 399 -3.61 -2.23 6.12
CA SER A 399 -2.89 -1.44 7.09
C SER A 399 -3.12 0.06 6.93
N LEU A 400 -3.18 0.72 8.08
CA LEU A 400 -3.29 2.17 8.19
C LEU A 400 -2.11 2.68 9.00
N VAL A 401 -1.64 3.87 8.67
CA VAL A 401 -0.67 4.63 9.44
C VAL A 401 -1.32 5.91 9.89
N ARG A 402 -1.42 6.11 11.20
CA ARG A 402 -1.80 7.41 11.78
C ARG A 402 -0.55 8.20 12.07
N TRP A 403 -0.40 9.31 11.38
CA TRP A 403 0.72 10.21 11.51
C TRP A 403 0.38 11.36 12.45
N PHE A 404 1.32 11.70 13.32
CA PHE A 404 1.27 12.85 14.22
C PHE A 404 2.56 13.64 14.05
N VAL A 405 2.43 14.88 13.60
CA VAL A 405 3.56 15.76 13.32
C VAL A 405 3.67 16.80 14.42
N VAL A 406 4.84 16.85 15.06
CA VAL A 406 5.23 17.91 16.00
C VAL A 406 6.32 18.76 15.36
N VAL A 407 6.35 20.05 15.74
CA VAL A 407 7.44 20.95 15.40
C VAL A 407 8.08 21.44 16.69
N GLU A 408 9.38 21.17 16.84
CA GLU A 408 10.13 21.49 18.06
C GLU A 408 11.58 21.85 17.69
N SER A 409 12.12 22.91 18.29
CA SER A 409 13.50 23.35 18.09
C SER A 409 13.93 23.51 16.62
N GLY A 410 13.02 24.00 15.75
CA GLY A 410 13.30 24.17 14.32
C GLY A 410 13.35 22.86 13.53
N MET A 411 12.83 21.76 14.09
CA MET A 411 12.74 20.46 13.47
C MET A 411 11.28 20.00 13.40
N GLN A 412 10.91 19.37 12.30
CA GLN A 412 9.67 18.62 12.17
C GLN A 412 9.95 17.17 12.55
N VAL A 413 9.14 16.61 13.45
CA VAL A 413 9.17 15.19 13.79
C VAL A 413 7.79 14.60 13.53
N ALA A 414 7.72 13.62 12.64
CA ALA A 414 6.51 12.87 12.31
C ALA A 414 6.58 11.47 12.92
N VAL A 415 5.60 11.15 13.76
CA VAL A 415 5.42 9.84 14.40
C VAL A 415 4.26 9.13 13.70
N GLY A 416 4.56 8.08 12.95
CA GLY A 416 3.61 7.26 12.22
C GLY A 416 3.36 5.94 12.93
N CYS A 417 2.14 5.74 13.43
CA CYS A 417 1.73 4.51 14.10
C CYS A 417 0.97 3.63 13.11
N GLN A 418 1.59 2.52 12.69
CA GLN A 418 0.99 1.56 11.78
C GLN A 418 0.28 0.45 12.52
N PHE A 419 -0.92 0.12 12.05
CA PHE A 419 -1.79 -0.94 12.58
C PHE A 419 -2.61 -1.55 11.44
N LEU A 420 -3.17 -2.73 11.68
CA LEU A 420 -4.16 -3.32 10.77
C LEU A 420 -5.46 -2.51 10.81
N VAL A 421 -6.25 -2.54 9.74
CA VAL A 421 -7.57 -1.88 9.71
C VAL A 421 -8.40 -2.32 10.94
N ASP A 422 -9.11 -1.38 11.55
CA ASP A 422 -9.88 -1.55 12.79
C ASP A 422 -9.10 -1.96 14.07
N GLU A 423 -7.78 -2.13 14.00
CA GLU A 423 -6.95 -2.52 15.15
C GLU A 423 -6.24 -1.36 15.86
N TRP A 424 -6.73 -0.13 15.71
CA TRP A 424 -6.12 1.06 16.34
C TRP A 424 -5.93 0.91 17.86
N ALA A 425 -6.91 0.30 18.53
CA ALA A 425 -6.88 0.08 19.97
C ALA A 425 -5.65 -0.72 20.44
N GLY A 426 -5.05 -1.53 19.56
CA GLY A 426 -3.89 -2.37 19.86
C GLY A 426 -2.54 -1.66 19.86
N ILE A 427 -2.45 -0.43 19.34
CA ILE A 427 -1.22 0.39 19.33
C ILE A 427 -1.42 1.80 19.94
N LYS A 428 -2.67 2.20 20.19
CA LYS A 428 -3.03 3.57 20.59
C LYS A 428 -2.18 4.06 21.77
N ASN A 429 -2.03 3.27 22.83
CA ASN A 429 -1.37 3.71 24.05
C ASN A 429 0.13 3.92 23.84
N GLU A 430 0.77 3.03 23.08
CA GLU A 430 2.18 3.13 22.71
C GLU A 430 2.42 4.33 21.79
N CYS A 431 1.48 4.60 20.90
CA CYS A 431 1.49 5.77 20.04
C CYS A 431 1.34 7.08 20.82
N GLU A 432 0.38 7.14 21.76
CA GLU A 432 0.20 8.29 22.66
C GLU A 432 1.48 8.52 23.47
N GLN A 433 2.09 7.46 24.00
CA GLN A 433 3.33 7.58 24.75
C GLN A 433 4.49 8.13 23.89
N ALA A 434 4.65 7.63 22.66
CA ALA A 434 5.68 8.12 21.74
C ALA A 434 5.49 9.61 21.42
N VAL A 435 4.27 10.03 21.07
CA VAL A 435 3.98 11.44 20.75
C VAL A 435 4.12 12.34 21.98
N HIS A 436 3.66 11.88 23.15
CA HIS A 436 3.79 12.64 24.40
C HIS A 436 5.25 12.91 24.78
N THR A 437 6.12 11.92 24.58
CA THR A 437 7.50 11.94 25.08
C THR A 437 8.55 12.33 24.04
N VAL A 438 8.15 12.54 22.78
CA VAL A 438 9.11 12.89 21.73
C VAL A 438 9.69 14.29 21.96
N THR A 439 11.01 14.42 21.99
CA THR A 439 11.72 15.69 22.17
C THR A 439 12.93 15.77 21.25
N VAL A 440 13.31 16.98 20.87
CA VAL A 440 14.51 17.27 20.07
C VAL A 440 15.61 17.84 20.97
N GLU A 441 16.80 17.26 20.96
CA GLU A 441 17.97 17.71 21.76
C GLU A 441 18.95 18.60 20.99
#